data_AF-B5EBE5-F1
#
_entry.id   AF-B5EBE5-F1
#
_cell.length_a   1.000
_cell.length_b   1.000
_cell.length_c   1.000
_cell.angle_alpha   90.00
_cell.angle_beta   90.00
_cell.angle_gamma   90.00
#
_symmetry.space_group_name_H-M   'P 1'
#
loop_
_entity.id
_entity.type
_entity.pdbx_description
1 polymer ?
#
loop_
_entity_poly.entity_id
_entity_poly.type
_entity_poly.pdbx_seq_one_letter_code
_entity_poly.pdbx_strand_id
1 'polypeptide(L)'
;MEDGHVVIRAKGSSGASVPQYPDVSELQSTIADLLLDGGFGRIDKNAPMKDLIEPGMTVLLKPNWVLHKNYSSQGNDCLVTHPNVIEAVLLEVLKAKPGRVVIGDAPIQECDFDMLVPHEWRERMQSLASCPVDIVDFRRTVLRKGGFGEGQDRELRGEDRYLLFDLGKDSLLEPVSTPESRFRITCYDPDLLARRHHKGKHEYLLAKEPFEADVIINLPKLKCHKKAGMTGALKNIVGLNGNKEFLPHHRLGGKGDGGDCYPGQSVLKSMAERCFDEANRVIGTQQCQRWLKRSGRLIRIQSLVGNPEIEGGWHGNDTVWRMTLDLNRLLLYGRADGTMSDTAVRRVYSFTDAVIAGEGEGPLAPRPVTLGVLSFAASSAFADLVGASLMQFDWRKIPAVREAFGHFRYPLTGLSPDGCRVICNGEKMSPEEAAKRFGKAFLASAGWRGHIEREGSGK
;
A
#
# COMPACT_ATOMS: atom_id res chain seq x y z
N MET A 1 -19.70 13.39 4.95
CA MET A 1 -18.38 13.44 5.60
C MET A 1 -17.60 14.61 5.05
N GLU A 2 -16.96 15.40 5.93
CA GLU A 2 -15.93 16.35 5.50
C GLU A 2 -14.66 15.57 5.19
N ASP A 3 -13.91 15.93 4.14
CA ASP A 3 -12.74 15.17 3.67
C ASP A 3 -11.62 15.05 4.72
N GLY A 4 -11.64 15.93 5.75
CA GLY A 4 -10.70 15.93 6.89
C GLY A 4 -11.10 15.02 8.05
N HIS A 5 -12.28 14.40 8.01
CA HIS A 5 -12.73 13.50 9.07
C HIS A 5 -12.28 12.06 8.81
N VAL A 6 -12.13 11.27 9.87
CA VAL A 6 -11.96 9.81 9.82
C VAL A 6 -12.91 9.20 10.83
N VAL A 7 -13.77 8.28 10.40
CA VAL A 7 -14.67 7.56 11.30
C VAL A 7 -13.97 6.28 11.73
N ILE A 8 -14.02 5.95 13.02
CA ILE A 8 -13.50 4.69 13.55
C ILE A 8 -14.58 3.93 14.31
N ARG A 9 -14.45 2.61 14.31
CA ARG A 9 -15.10 1.68 15.22
C ARG A 9 -14.03 0.86 15.88
N ALA A 10 -14.00 0.87 17.20
CA ALA A 10 -13.05 0.13 18.00
C ALA A 10 -13.82 -0.83 18.92
N LYS A 11 -13.49 -2.11 18.91
CA LYS A 11 -13.96 -3.01 19.99
C LYS A 11 -13.23 -2.60 21.27
N GLY A 12 -14.00 -2.35 22.34
CA GLY A 12 -13.44 -2.03 23.66
C GLY A 12 -12.46 -3.12 24.11
N SER A 13 -11.42 -2.74 24.85
CA SER A 13 -10.42 -3.67 25.39
C SER A 13 -11.02 -4.54 26.50
N SER A 14 -11.90 -5.49 26.18
CA SER A 14 -12.26 -6.55 27.10
C SER A 14 -11.07 -7.50 27.21
N GLY A 15 -10.49 -7.58 28.40
CA GLY A 15 -9.40 -8.50 28.69
C GLY A 15 -9.79 -9.96 28.42
N ALA A 16 -8.80 -10.71 27.96
CA ALA A 16 -8.74 -12.17 27.78
C ALA A 16 -9.24 -12.76 26.44
N SER A 17 -8.46 -13.75 25.98
CA SER A 17 -8.45 -14.51 24.71
C SER A 17 -7.82 -13.81 23.50
N VAL A 18 -7.12 -14.62 22.68
CA VAL A 18 -6.67 -14.19 21.34
C VAL A 18 -7.93 -13.82 20.58
N PRO A 19 -8.11 -12.56 20.19
CA PRO A 19 -9.36 -12.12 19.60
C PRO A 19 -9.50 -12.77 18.23
N GLN A 20 -10.51 -13.63 18.10
CA GLN A 20 -10.94 -14.19 16.84
C GLN A 20 -11.33 -13.05 15.90
N TYR A 21 -10.93 -13.16 14.63
CA TYR A 21 -11.31 -12.18 13.63
C TYR A 21 -12.85 -12.16 13.51
N PRO A 22 -13.51 -10.98 13.53
CA PRO A 22 -14.97 -10.87 13.41
C PRO A 22 -15.53 -11.60 12.19
N ASP A 23 -16.73 -12.14 12.34
CA ASP A 23 -17.45 -12.72 11.22
C ASP A 23 -17.96 -11.65 10.24
N VAL A 24 -18.43 -12.09 9.07
CA VAL A 24 -18.88 -11.20 7.99
C VAL A 24 -20.09 -10.36 8.41
N SER A 25 -21.01 -10.91 9.20
CA SER A 25 -22.23 -10.21 9.63
C SER A 25 -21.92 -9.06 10.58
N GLU A 26 -21.04 -9.33 11.56
CA GLU A 26 -20.57 -8.30 12.49
C GLU A 26 -19.79 -7.19 11.76
N LEU A 27 -18.91 -7.56 10.81
CA LEU A 27 -18.18 -6.58 10.00
C LEU A 27 -19.12 -5.76 9.12
N GLN A 28 -20.15 -6.39 8.54
CA GLN A 28 -21.14 -5.71 7.71
C GLN A 28 -21.89 -4.64 8.53
N SER A 29 -22.35 -4.99 9.74
CA SER A 29 -22.97 -4.02 10.65
C SER A 29 -22.01 -2.89 11.00
N THR A 30 -20.75 -3.22 11.30
CA THR A 30 -19.72 -2.24 11.64
C THR A 30 -19.45 -1.27 10.47
N ILE A 31 -19.43 -1.77 9.24
CA ILE A 31 -19.22 -0.96 8.02
C ILE A 31 -20.41 -0.02 7.79
N ALA A 32 -21.65 -0.52 7.95
CA ALA A 32 -22.84 0.31 7.87
C ALA A 32 -22.81 1.44 8.91
N ASP A 33 -22.45 1.14 10.15
CA ASP A 33 -22.32 2.14 11.22
C ASP A 33 -21.23 3.17 10.95
N LEU A 34 -20.07 2.75 10.42
CA LEU A 34 -18.99 3.66 10.00
C LEU A 34 -19.48 4.67 8.96
N LEU A 35 -20.26 4.20 7.99
CA LEU A 35 -20.83 5.06 6.94
C LEU A 35 -21.86 6.02 7.53
N LEU A 36 -22.78 5.54 8.37
CA LEU A 36 -23.79 6.37 9.02
C LEU A 36 -23.16 7.49 9.88
N ASP A 37 -22.14 7.18 10.68
CA ASP A 37 -21.39 8.18 11.44
C ASP A 37 -20.58 9.14 10.55
N GLY A 38 -20.17 8.68 9.36
CA GLY A 38 -19.60 9.52 8.31
C GLY A 38 -20.61 10.48 7.69
N GLY A 39 -21.90 10.38 8.05
CA GLY A 39 -22.99 11.14 7.46
C GLY A 39 -23.38 10.64 6.07
N PHE A 40 -23.21 9.34 5.81
CA PHE A 40 -23.80 8.62 4.69
C PHE A 40 -25.12 7.97 5.12
N GLY A 41 -25.87 7.39 4.18
CA GLY A 41 -27.22 6.87 4.42
C GLY A 41 -28.31 7.94 4.42
N ARG A 42 -28.09 9.06 3.72
CA ARG A 42 -29.10 10.11 3.54
C ARG A 42 -30.19 9.65 2.58
N ILE A 43 -29.83 8.93 1.52
CA ILE A 43 -30.77 8.34 0.56
C ILE A 43 -31.51 7.15 1.19
N ASP A 44 -30.78 6.26 1.87
CA ASP A 44 -31.31 5.07 2.51
C ASP A 44 -30.43 4.64 3.67
N LYS A 45 -30.95 4.70 4.90
CA LYS A 45 -30.20 4.33 6.11
C LYS A 45 -29.82 2.85 6.15
N ASN A 46 -30.56 1.98 5.45
CA ASN A 46 -30.29 0.54 5.40
C ASN A 46 -29.27 0.17 4.30
N ALA A 47 -28.99 1.11 3.39
CA ALA A 47 -28.06 0.96 2.27
C ALA A 47 -27.20 2.23 2.11
N PRO A 48 -26.35 2.56 3.09
CA PRO A 48 -25.65 3.85 3.14
C PRO A 48 -24.69 4.10 1.96
N MET A 49 -24.23 3.04 1.30
CA MET A 49 -23.44 3.12 0.06
C MET A 49 -24.19 3.77 -1.12
N LYS A 50 -25.53 3.88 -1.08
CA LYS A 50 -26.30 4.59 -2.14
C LYS A 50 -25.96 6.07 -2.26
N ASP A 51 -25.44 6.69 -1.20
CA ASP A 51 -24.94 8.06 -1.25
C ASP A 51 -23.63 8.17 -2.07
N LEU A 52 -22.98 7.05 -2.39
CA LEU A 52 -21.72 6.97 -3.13
C LEU A 52 -21.87 6.29 -4.49
N ILE A 53 -22.77 5.32 -4.60
CA ILE A 53 -22.89 4.41 -5.74
C ILE A 53 -24.31 4.50 -6.27
N GLU A 54 -24.44 4.98 -7.51
CA GLU A 54 -25.70 4.95 -8.25
C GLU A 54 -25.90 3.58 -8.92
N PRO A 55 -27.15 3.12 -9.09
CA PRO A 55 -27.42 1.87 -9.79
C PRO A 55 -26.79 1.85 -11.18
N GLY A 56 -26.10 0.76 -11.51
CA GLY A 56 -25.42 0.60 -12.80
C GLY A 56 -23.95 1.07 -12.84
N MET A 57 -23.46 1.78 -11.82
CA MET A 57 -22.04 2.17 -11.74
C MET A 57 -21.09 0.97 -11.64
N THR A 58 -19.85 1.16 -12.11
CA THR A 58 -18.73 0.23 -11.92
C THR A 58 -17.96 0.60 -10.65
N VAL A 59 -17.82 -0.35 -9.72
CA VAL A 59 -17.15 -0.16 -8.44
C VAL A 59 -15.87 -0.98 -8.38
N LEU A 60 -14.75 -0.36 -8.01
CA LEU A 60 -13.49 -1.06 -7.74
C LEU A 60 -13.27 -1.21 -6.23
N LEU A 61 -13.11 -2.43 -5.76
CA LEU A 61 -12.57 -2.77 -4.44
C LEU A 61 -11.08 -3.06 -4.56
N LYS A 62 -10.24 -2.29 -3.87
CA LYS A 62 -8.77 -2.42 -3.90
C LYS A 62 -8.24 -2.96 -2.56
N PRO A 63 -8.19 -4.29 -2.35
CA PRO A 63 -7.57 -4.88 -1.16
C PRO A 63 -6.07 -4.61 -1.06
N ASN A 64 -5.48 -4.97 0.08
CA ASN A 64 -4.04 -5.11 0.28
C ASN A 64 -3.65 -6.58 0.23
N TRP A 65 -3.40 -7.09 -0.97
CA TRP A 65 -2.88 -8.41 -1.25
C TRP A 65 -1.38 -8.31 -1.44
N VAL A 66 -0.62 -8.88 -0.50
CA VAL A 66 0.85 -8.81 -0.52
C VAL A 66 1.45 -10.16 -0.90
N LEU A 67 1.19 -11.17 -0.08
CA LEU A 67 1.80 -12.50 -0.19
C LEU A 67 0.83 -13.53 0.42
N HIS A 68 0.79 -14.75 -0.12
CA HIS A 68 -0.04 -15.85 0.38
C HIS A 68 0.42 -16.40 1.75
N LYS A 69 1.62 -16.02 2.22
CA LYS A 69 2.20 -16.51 3.47
C LYS A 69 2.97 -15.42 4.20
N ASN A 70 2.66 -15.23 5.47
CA ASN A 70 3.43 -14.38 6.37
C ASN A 70 4.74 -15.06 6.79
N TYR A 71 5.89 -14.47 6.47
CA TYR A 71 7.19 -15.02 6.84
C TYR A 71 7.50 -14.94 8.33
N SER A 72 6.76 -14.15 9.11
CA SER A 72 6.85 -14.22 10.59
C SER A 72 6.23 -15.51 11.15
N SER A 73 5.50 -16.27 10.33
CA SER A 73 4.75 -17.48 10.71
C SER A 73 3.65 -17.24 11.75
N GLN A 74 3.23 -15.99 11.96
CA GLN A 74 2.19 -15.61 12.94
C GLN A 74 0.84 -15.28 12.28
N GLY A 75 0.49 -15.99 11.20
CA GLY A 75 -0.78 -15.86 10.50
C GLY A 75 -0.85 -14.71 9.49
N ASN A 76 -1.78 -14.81 8.55
CA ASN A 76 -1.94 -13.84 7.45
C ASN A 76 -2.87 -12.66 7.81
N ASP A 77 -3.57 -12.74 8.92
CA ASP A 77 -4.56 -11.72 9.33
C ASP A 77 -3.93 -10.35 9.59
N CYS A 78 -2.62 -10.26 9.82
CA CYS A 78 -1.90 -8.97 9.92
C CYS A 78 -1.17 -8.59 8.61
N LEU A 79 -1.14 -9.50 7.64
CA LEU A 79 -0.39 -9.37 6.39
C LEU A 79 -1.25 -8.80 5.27
N VAL A 80 -2.49 -9.24 5.12
CA VAL A 80 -3.37 -8.84 4.02
C VAL A 80 -4.70 -8.30 4.55
N THR A 81 -5.45 -7.60 3.70
CA THR A 81 -6.84 -7.26 4.02
C THR A 81 -7.62 -8.56 4.20
N HIS A 82 -8.27 -8.70 5.34
CA HIS A 82 -8.90 -9.97 5.70
C HIS A 82 -10.07 -10.29 4.74
N PRO A 83 -10.23 -11.56 4.28
CA PRO A 83 -11.30 -11.95 3.36
C PRO A 83 -12.70 -11.54 3.85
N ASN A 84 -12.99 -11.68 5.15
CA ASN A 84 -14.28 -11.26 5.72
C ASN A 84 -14.53 -9.75 5.59
N VAL A 85 -13.48 -8.90 5.65
CA VAL A 85 -13.63 -7.45 5.46
C VAL A 85 -13.98 -7.16 4.00
N ILE A 86 -13.33 -7.84 3.06
CA ILE A 86 -13.62 -7.69 1.63
C ILE A 86 -15.05 -8.13 1.33
N GLU A 87 -15.48 -9.28 1.85
CA GLU A 87 -16.85 -9.79 1.70
C GLU A 87 -17.89 -8.85 2.32
N ALA A 88 -17.65 -8.36 3.54
CA ALA A 88 -18.57 -7.45 4.21
C ALA A 88 -18.73 -6.10 3.48
N VAL A 89 -17.62 -5.55 2.94
CA VAL A 89 -17.69 -4.35 2.08
C VAL A 89 -18.43 -4.64 0.78
N LEU A 90 -18.18 -5.79 0.14
CA LEU A 90 -18.90 -6.20 -1.07
C LEU A 90 -20.41 -6.26 -0.82
N LEU A 91 -20.84 -6.87 0.29
CA LEU A 91 -22.26 -6.95 0.64
C LEU A 91 -22.90 -5.57 0.81
N GLU A 92 -22.21 -4.60 1.45
CA GLU A 92 -22.71 -3.23 1.55
C GLU A 92 -22.75 -2.51 0.19
N VAL A 93 -21.77 -2.75 -0.68
CA VAL A 93 -21.75 -2.21 -2.04
C VAL A 93 -22.92 -2.76 -2.87
N LEU A 94 -23.21 -4.05 -2.78
CA LEU A 94 -24.27 -4.71 -3.54
C LEU A 94 -25.67 -4.17 -3.21
N LYS A 95 -25.89 -3.63 -1.99
CA LYS A 95 -27.15 -2.95 -1.63
C LYS A 95 -27.43 -1.71 -2.50
N ALA A 96 -26.41 -1.10 -3.08
CA ALA A 96 -26.54 0.03 -4.01
C ALA A 96 -26.82 -0.40 -5.46
N LYS A 97 -26.82 -1.71 -5.75
CA LYS A 97 -27.09 -2.30 -7.08
C LYS A 97 -26.13 -1.79 -8.18
N PRO A 98 -24.80 -1.92 -8.00
CA PRO A 98 -23.84 -1.56 -9.04
C PRO A 98 -24.07 -2.39 -10.30
N GLY A 99 -23.64 -1.87 -11.45
CA GLY A 99 -23.66 -2.59 -12.72
C GLY A 99 -22.54 -3.62 -12.84
N ARG A 100 -21.42 -3.38 -12.16
CA ARG A 100 -20.25 -4.26 -12.11
C ARG A 100 -19.40 -3.97 -10.87
N VAL A 101 -18.77 -4.99 -10.31
CA VAL A 101 -17.75 -4.85 -9.27
C VAL A 101 -16.44 -5.50 -9.73
N VAL A 102 -15.32 -4.82 -9.50
CA VAL A 102 -13.98 -5.37 -9.71
C VAL A 102 -13.30 -5.44 -8.35
N ILE A 103 -12.68 -6.57 -8.00
CA ILE A 103 -11.83 -6.74 -6.82
C ILE A 103 -10.43 -7.08 -7.31
N GLY A 104 -9.46 -6.17 -7.15
CA GLY A 104 -8.15 -6.41 -7.77
C GLY A 104 -6.98 -5.72 -7.09
N ASP A 105 -5.82 -6.36 -7.19
CA ASP A 105 -4.54 -5.89 -6.67
C ASP A 105 -3.36 -6.55 -7.43
N ALA A 106 -2.17 -5.97 -7.32
CA ALA A 106 -0.90 -6.56 -7.74
C ALA A 106 -0.05 -6.94 -6.51
N PRO A 107 -0.07 -8.21 -6.07
CA PRO A 107 0.78 -8.66 -4.98
C PRO A 107 2.27 -8.70 -5.35
N ILE A 108 3.13 -9.17 -4.44
CA ILE A 108 4.55 -9.36 -4.79
C ILE A 108 4.74 -10.49 -5.80
N GLN A 109 5.84 -10.47 -6.54
CA GLN A 109 6.12 -11.38 -7.67
C GLN A 109 6.09 -12.83 -7.22
N GLU A 110 6.56 -13.09 -5.99
CA GLU A 110 6.61 -14.40 -5.36
C GLU A 110 5.24 -14.90 -4.89
N CYS A 111 4.21 -14.05 -4.89
CA CYS A 111 2.90 -14.47 -4.45
C CYS A 111 2.26 -15.47 -5.43
N ASP A 112 2.04 -16.69 -4.97
CA ASP A 112 1.04 -17.60 -5.52
C ASP A 112 -0.37 -16.99 -5.31
N PHE A 113 -1.04 -16.61 -6.39
CA PHE A 113 -2.32 -15.90 -6.33
C PHE A 113 -3.47 -16.83 -5.97
N ASP A 114 -3.45 -18.07 -6.44
CA ASP A 114 -4.49 -19.06 -6.15
C ASP A 114 -4.47 -19.50 -4.68
N MET A 115 -3.29 -19.48 -4.04
CA MET A 115 -3.22 -19.65 -2.60
C MET A 115 -3.74 -18.43 -1.82
N LEU A 116 -3.48 -17.22 -2.31
CA LEU A 116 -3.90 -15.99 -1.62
C LEU A 116 -5.40 -15.72 -1.78
N VAL A 117 -5.94 -15.99 -2.96
CA VAL A 117 -7.33 -15.72 -3.34
C VAL A 117 -7.92 -17.02 -3.92
N PRO A 118 -8.26 -18.02 -3.09
CA PRO A 118 -8.66 -19.35 -3.55
C PRO A 118 -9.88 -19.34 -4.46
N HIS A 119 -9.95 -20.33 -5.38
CA HIS A 119 -11.07 -20.49 -6.31
C HIS A 119 -12.43 -20.48 -5.63
N GLU A 120 -12.58 -21.24 -4.54
CA GLU A 120 -13.81 -21.33 -3.75
C GLU A 120 -14.23 -19.96 -3.19
N TRP A 121 -13.27 -19.15 -2.76
CA TRP A 121 -13.54 -17.80 -2.29
C TRP A 121 -13.98 -16.88 -3.44
N ARG A 122 -13.37 -17.03 -4.62
CA ARG A 122 -13.75 -16.27 -5.83
C ARG A 122 -15.18 -16.59 -6.27
N GLU A 123 -15.53 -17.87 -6.35
CA GLU A 123 -16.89 -18.32 -6.66
C GLU A 123 -17.91 -17.84 -5.62
N ARG A 124 -17.54 -17.88 -4.33
CA ARG A 124 -18.37 -17.31 -3.26
C ARG A 124 -18.66 -15.83 -3.53
N MET A 125 -17.64 -14.99 -3.77
CA MET A 125 -17.86 -13.55 -4.03
C MET A 125 -18.77 -13.31 -5.25
N GLN A 126 -18.60 -14.10 -6.31
CA GLN A 126 -19.41 -13.99 -7.52
C GLN A 126 -20.87 -14.40 -7.27
N SER A 127 -21.10 -15.46 -6.51
CA SER A 127 -22.46 -15.93 -6.18
C SER A 127 -23.24 -15.00 -5.24
N LEU A 128 -22.56 -14.12 -4.48
CA LEU A 128 -23.22 -13.13 -3.62
C LEU A 128 -23.88 -11.99 -4.43
N ALA A 129 -23.41 -11.75 -5.65
CA ALA A 129 -23.78 -10.60 -6.45
C ALA A 129 -24.79 -10.95 -7.56
N SER A 130 -25.71 -10.02 -7.82
CA SER A 130 -26.58 -10.07 -9.01
C SER A 130 -25.93 -9.43 -10.25
N CYS A 131 -24.82 -8.71 -10.08
CA CYS A 131 -24.03 -8.12 -11.15
C CYS A 131 -22.71 -8.89 -11.35
N PRO A 132 -22.00 -8.70 -12.49
CA PRO A 132 -20.66 -9.26 -12.66
C PRO A 132 -19.69 -8.81 -11.56
N VAL A 133 -18.95 -9.77 -11.00
CA VAL A 133 -17.86 -9.54 -10.04
C VAL A 133 -16.58 -10.14 -10.60
N ASP A 134 -15.64 -9.28 -10.99
CA ASP A 134 -14.34 -9.69 -11.51
C ASP A 134 -13.30 -9.67 -10.40
N ILE A 135 -12.53 -10.74 -10.28
CA ILE A 135 -11.43 -10.83 -9.31
C ILE A 135 -10.12 -10.91 -10.09
N VAL A 136 -9.29 -9.87 -9.98
CA VAL A 136 -8.21 -9.62 -10.95
C VAL A 136 -6.86 -9.50 -10.27
N ASP A 137 -5.91 -10.32 -10.71
CA ASP A 137 -4.48 -10.10 -10.46
C ASP A 137 -3.94 -9.07 -11.46
N PHE A 138 -3.52 -7.91 -10.96
CA PHE A 138 -3.02 -6.83 -11.81
C PHE A 138 -1.57 -7.05 -12.28
N ARG A 139 -0.87 -8.09 -11.84
CA ARG A 139 0.52 -8.35 -12.26
C ARG A 139 0.59 -8.83 -13.71
N ARG A 140 1.54 -8.29 -14.48
CA ARG A 140 1.97 -8.92 -15.75
C ARG A 140 3.19 -9.82 -15.57
N THR A 141 3.91 -9.68 -14.46
CA THR A 141 5.13 -10.45 -14.17
C THR A 141 5.07 -11.10 -12.79
N VAL A 142 5.31 -12.42 -12.75
CA VAL A 142 5.44 -13.21 -11.51
C VAL A 142 6.75 -14.00 -11.50
N LEU A 143 7.23 -14.33 -10.30
CA LEU A 143 8.41 -15.16 -10.11
C LEU A 143 8.00 -16.62 -10.07
N ARG A 144 8.71 -17.50 -10.79
CA ARG A 144 8.46 -18.94 -10.73
C ARG A 144 8.81 -19.52 -9.36
N LYS A 145 8.25 -20.69 -9.02
CA LYS A 145 8.30 -21.27 -7.66
C LYS A 145 9.73 -21.52 -7.13
N GLY A 146 10.71 -21.83 -7.98
CA GLY A 146 12.13 -21.95 -7.58
C GLY A 146 12.89 -20.62 -7.50
N GLY A 147 12.19 -19.48 -7.56
CA GLY A 147 12.75 -18.15 -7.39
C GLY A 147 13.55 -17.67 -8.60
N PHE A 148 14.52 -16.78 -8.35
CA PHE A 148 15.35 -16.13 -9.38
C PHE A 148 16.03 -17.09 -10.37
N GLY A 149 16.34 -18.31 -9.93
CA GLY A 149 17.01 -19.31 -10.76
C GLY A 149 16.14 -19.91 -11.84
N GLU A 150 14.83 -20.03 -11.60
CA GLU A 150 13.87 -20.59 -12.57
C GLU A 150 13.31 -19.55 -13.52
N GLY A 151 13.43 -18.28 -13.17
CA GLY A 151 13.03 -17.15 -13.99
C GLY A 151 11.65 -16.60 -13.63
N GLN A 152 11.05 -15.92 -14.59
CA GLN A 152 9.81 -15.18 -14.43
C GLN A 152 8.86 -15.55 -15.56
N ASP A 153 7.57 -15.60 -15.26
CA ASP A 153 6.53 -15.54 -16.28
C ASP A 153 6.14 -14.08 -16.44
N ARG A 154 6.21 -13.61 -17.69
CA ARG A 154 5.96 -12.23 -18.11
C ARG A 154 4.75 -12.20 -19.03
N GLU A 155 4.21 -11.02 -19.28
CA GLU A 155 3.08 -10.83 -20.20
C GLU A 155 1.83 -11.63 -19.79
N LEU A 156 1.65 -11.91 -18.49
CA LEU A 156 0.47 -12.63 -17.98
C LEU A 156 -0.84 -11.90 -18.22
N ARG A 157 -0.75 -10.59 -18.50
CA ARG A 157 -1.86 -9.72 -18.83
C ARG A 157 -1.43 -8.74 -19.90
N GLY A 158 -2.25 -8.60 -20.95
CA GLY A 158 -1.96 -7.80 -22.14
C GLY A 158 -1.78 -6.31 -21.82
N GLU A 159 -0.92 -5.63 -22.58
CA GLU A 159 -0.66 -4.18 -22.43
C GLU A 159 -1.91 -3.32 -22.65
N ASP A 160 -2.85 -3.80 -23.45
CA ASP A 160 -4.15 -3.17 -23.69
C ASP A 160 -5.00 -3.02 -22.41
N ARG A 161 -4.64 -3.73 -21.34
CA ARG A 161 -5.28 -3.64 -20.01
C ARG A 161 -4.63 -2.62 -19.08
N TYR A 162 -3.66 -1.85 -19.56
CA TYR A 162 -2.91 -0.86 -18.79
C TYR A 162 -2.88 0.51 -19.47
N LEU A 163 -2.60 1.53 -18.67
CA LEU A 163 -2.38 2.91 -19.09
C LEU A 163 -0.96 3.31 -18.70
N LEU A 164 -0.26 3.93 -19.65
CA LEU A 164 1.05 4.53 -19.43
C LEU A 164 0.85 6.01 -19.13
N PHE A 165 1.25 6.43 -17.94
CA PHE A 165 1.32 7.84 -17.56
C PHE A 165 2.77 8.29 -17.50
N ASP A 166 3.07 9.51 -17.92
CA ASP A 166 4.38 10.15 -17.69
C ASP A 166 4.14 11.46 -16.93
N LEU A 167 4.64 11.54 -15.70
CA LEU A 167 4.57 12.75 -14.89
C LEU A 167 5.67 13.75 -15.24
N GLY A 168 6.74 13.33 -15.93
CA GLY A 168 7.89 14.17 -16.25
C GLY A 168 8.32 15.04 -15.06
N LYS A 169 8.47 16.35 -15.30
CA LYS A 169 8.90 17.30 -14.25
C LYS A 169 7.91 17.46 -13.09
N ASP A 170 6.66 17.05 -13.26
CA ASP A 170 5.65 17.13 -12.19
C ASP A 170 5.82 15.99 -11.18
N SER A 171 6.60 14.94 -11.46
CA SER A 171 6.86 13.84 -10.53
C SER A 171 7.59 14.31 -9.28
N LEU A 172 7.22 13.76 -8.12
CA LEU A 172 7.93 14.00 -6.87
C LEU A 172 9.31 13.35 -6.85
N LEU A 173 9.63 12.45 -7.78
CA LEU A 173 10.96 11.87 -7.98
C LEU A 173 11.91 12.81 -8.71
N GLU A 174 11.41 13.80 -9.45
CA GLU A 174 12.25 14.69 -10.28
C GLU A 174 13.36 15.40 -9.48
N PRO A 175 13.12 15.94 -8.26
CA PRO A 175 14.17 16.61 -7.47
C PRO A 175 15.34 15.71 -7.06
N VAL A 176 15.13 14.38 -7.04
CA VAL A 176 16.14 13.38 -6.63
C VAL A 176 16.66 12.56 -7.81
N SER A 177 16.32 12.98 -9.04
CA SER A 177 16.65 12.26 -10.27
C SER A 177 17.96 12.74 -10.89
N THR A 178 18.70 11.79 -11.47
CA THR A 178 19.92 12.05 -12.25
C THR A 178 19.72 11.56 -13.69
N PRO A 179 20.50 12.07 -14.67
CA PRO A 179 20.46 11.58 -16.05
C PRO A 179 20.74 10.08 -16.18
N GLU A 180 21.64 9.55 -15.36
CA GLU A 180 22.06 8.13 -15.40
C GLU A 180 21.05 7.18 -14.74
N SER A 181 20.02 7.72 -14.09
CA SER A 181 19.04 7.00 -13.26
C SER A 181 19.64 6.00 -12.26
N ARG A 182 19.66 6.41 -11.01
CA ARG A 182 20.07 5.55 -9.89
C ARG A 182 18.93 4.71 -9.33
N PHE A 183 17.71 4.86 -9.82
CA PHE A 183 16.56 4.20 -9.23
C PHE A 183 16.63 2.68 -9.38
N ARG A 184 16.13 1.96 -8.38
CA ARG A 184 16.21 0.50 -8.29
C ARG A 184 14.95 -0.09 -7.67
N ILE A 185 14.69 -1.33 -8.08
CA ILE A 185 13.73 -2.22 -7.47
C ILE A 185 14.25 -3.65 -7.52
N THR A 186 14.01 -4.39 -6.44
CA THR A 186 14.35 -5.81 -6.31
C THR A 186 13.58 -6.66 -7.32
N CYS A 187 14.24 -7.66 -7.91
CA CYS A 187 13.68 -8.63 -8.88
C CYS A 187 13.43 -8.11 -10.30
N TYR A 188 13.98 -6.96 -10.68
CA TYR A 188 13.81 -6.39 -12.02
C TYR A 188 15.12 -5.86 -12.56
N ASP A 189 15.26 -5.94 -13.87
CA ASP A 189 16.40 -5.37 -14.59
C ASP A 189 16.49 -3.85 -14.32
N PRO A 190 17.58 -3.38 -13.69
CA PRO A 190 17.76 -1.96 -13.39
C PRO A 190 17.78 -1.09 -14.65
N ASP A 191 18.19 -1.64 -15.79
CA ASP A 191 18.30 -0.89 -17.04
C ASP A 191 16.92 -0.64 -17.68
N LEU A 192 15.92 -1.49 -17.40
CA LEU A 192 14.54 -1.23 -17.78
C LEU A 192 13.95 -0.09 -16.96
N LEU A 193 14.17 -0.09 -15.65
CA LEU A 193 13.69 0.98 -14.78
C LEU A 193 14.34 2.32 -15.13
N ALA A 194 15.64 2.33 -15.44
CA ALA A 194 16.37 3.52 -15.84
C ALA A 194 15.80 4.21 -17.10
N ARG A 195 15.15 3.45 -18.00
CA ARG A 195 14.46 3.99 -19.20
C ARG A 195 13.12 4.65 -18.87
N ARG A 196 12.52 4.31 -17.73
CA ARG A 196 11.19 4.76 -17.28
C ARG A 196 11.28 5.94 -16.31
N HIS A 197 12.32 5.95 -15.49
CA HIS A 197 12.52 6.95 -14.44
C HIS A 197 13.91 7.54 -14.57
N HIS A 198 14.00 8.78 -15.05
CA HIS A 198 15.22 9.57 -15.07
C HIS A 198 14.86 11.05 -15.08
N LYS A 199 15.86 11.93 -14.99
CA LYS A 199 15.58 13.37 -15.01
C LYS A 199 14.74 13.77 -16.23
N GLY A 200 13.61 14.42 -15.99
CA GLY A 200 12.64 14.86 -17.00
C GLY A 200 11.63 13.82 -17.46
N LYS A 201 11.68 12.56 -16.99
CA LYS A 201 10.80 11.47 -17.42
C LYS A 201 10.50 10.49 -16.29
N HIS A 202 9.22 10.33 -15.95
CA HIS A 202 8.77 9.47 -14.84
C HIS A 202 7.50 8.74 -15.22
N GLU A 203 7.68 7.57 -15.82
CA GLU A 203 6.61 6.74 -16.36
C GLU A 203 6.05 5.77 -15.31
N TYR A 204 4.73 5.55 -15.35
CA TYR A 204 4.02 4.57 -14.53
C TYR A 204 3.04 3.77 -15.38
N LEU A 205 3.03 2.44 -15.23
CA LEU A 205 2.13 1.55 -15.97
C LEU A 205 1.05 0.99 -15.02
N LEU A 206 -0.16 1.54 -15.11
CA LEU A 206 -1.24 1.27 -14.16
C LEU A 206 -2.37 0.49 -14.83
N ALA A 207 -3.01 -0.41 -14.08
CA ALA A 207 -4.18 -1.15 -14.56
C ALA A 207 -5.28 -0.16 -15.00
N LYS A 208 -6.07 -0.51 -16.03
CA LYS A 208 -7.17 0.33 -16.54
C LYS A 208 -8.35 0.42 -15.57
N GLU A 209 -8.63 -0.65 -14.82
CA GLU A 209 -9.84 -0.73 -14.00
C GLU A 209 -10.03 0.42 -12.99
N PRO A 210 -8.99 0.91 -12.29
CA PRO A 210 -9.10 2.11 -11.45
C PRO A 210 -9.48 3.40 -12.20
N PHE A 211 -9.28 3.48 -13.51
CA PHE A 211 -9.57 4.65 -14.34
C PHE A 211 -10.89 4.53 -15.09
N GLU A 212 -11.40 3.31 -15.23
CA GLU A 212 -12.71 2.99 -15.79
C GLU A 212 -13.80 2.89 -14.72
N ALA A 213 -13.44 2.75 -13.44
CA ALA A 213 -14.39 2.68 -12.33
C ALA A 213 -14.94 4.07 -11.96
N ASP A 214 -16.25 4.13 -11.69
CA ASP A 214 -16.94 5.33 -11.22
C ASP A 214 -16.62 5.60 -9.74
N VAL A 215 -16.51 4.53 -8.94
CA VAL A 215 -16.22 4.60 -7.50
C VAL A 215 -15.09 3.65 -7.14
N ILE A 216 -14.13 4.13 -6.36
CA ILE A 216 -13.05 3.31 -5.80
C ILE A 216 -13.18 3.24 -4.29
N ILE A 217 -13.22 2.01 -3.79
CA ILE A 217 -13.16 1.68 -2.38
C ILE A 217 -11.83 0.98 -2.12
N ASN A 218 -10.90 1.72 -1.53
CA ASN A 218 -9.59 1.26 -1.11
C ASN A 218 -9.71 0.52 0.23
N LEU A 219 -9.12 -0.67 0.34
CA LEU A 219 -9.21 -1.51 1.53
C LEU A 219 -7.82 -1.80 2.11
N PRO A 220 -7.09 -0.77 2.61
CA PRO A 220 -5.73 -0.95 3.09
C PRO A 220 -5.66 -1.77 4.37
N LYS A 221 -4.49 -2.40 4.59
CA LYS A 221 -4.11 -3.06 5.85
C LYS A 221 -3.16 -2.17 6.64
N LEU A 222 -3.49 -1.86 7.89
CA LEU A 222 -2.60 -1.09 8.77
C LEU A 222 -1.45 -1.96 9.28
N LYS A 223 -0.22 -1.64 8.88
CA LYS A 223 0.98 -2.37 9.34
C LYS A 223 2.28 -1.58 9.16
N CYS A 224 3.35 -1.95 9.86
CA CYS A 224 4.70 -1.43 9.62
C CYS A 224 5.22 -1.80 8.22
N HIS A 225 6.19 -1.04 7.70
CA HIS A 225 6.81 -1.31 6.39
C HIS A 225 8.29 -0.89 6.34
N LYS A 226 9.20 -1.83 6.03
CA LYS A 226 10.65 -1.61 6.08
C LYS A 226 11.16 -0.42 5.25
N LYS A 227 10.54 -0.12 4.11
CA LYS A 227 10.96 1.01 3.23
C LYS A 227 10.16 2.31 3.42
N ALA A 228 9.00 2.25 4.07
CA ALA A 228 8.02 3.35 4.06
C ALA A 228 7.60 3.80 5.47
N GLY A 229 8.08 3.13 6.52
CA GLY A 229 7.64 3.29 7.90
C GLY A 229 6.36 2.51 8.15
N MET A 230 5.32 2.79 7.36
CA MET A 230 4.02 2.13 7.47
C MET A 230 3.40 1.79 6.11
N THR A 231 2.42 0.89 6.15
CA THR A 231 1.44 0.62 5.11
C THR A 231 0.10 1.16 5.58
N GLY A 232 -0.65 1.74 4.65
CA GLY A 232 -1.97 2.32 4.86
C GLY A 232 -2.61 2.62 3.51
N ALA A 233 -3.60 3.49 3.49
CA ALA A 233 -4.37 3.90 2.32
C ALA A 233 -3.49 4.40 1.18
N LEU A 234 -2.50 5.27 1.46
CA LEU A 234 -1.62 5.83 0.43
C LEU A 234 -0.77 4.73 -0.21
N LYS A 235 -0.14 3.88 0.63
CA LYS A 235 0.77 2.83 0.15
C LYS A 235 0.03 1.71 -0.58
N ASN A 236 -1.26 1.50 -0.30
CA ASN A 236 -2.05 0.45 -0.95
C ASN A 236 -2.25 0.69 -2.46
N ILE A 237 -2.14 1.95 -2.91
CA ILE A 237 -2.28 2.32 -4.33
C ILE A 237 -1.11 1.80 -5.18
N VAL A 238 0.03 1.45 -4.57
CA VAL A 238 1.15 0.84 -5.28
C VAL A 238 0.77 -0.47 -5.98
N GLY A 239 -0.24 -1.16 -5.44
CA GLY A 239 -0.78 -2.38 -6.02
C GLY A 239 -1.62 -2.21 -7.29
N LEU A 240 -1.77 -0.99 -7.83
CA LEU A 240 -2.44 -0.77 -9.13
C LEU A 240 -1.51 -0.96 -10.32
N ASN A 241 -0.22 -1.12 -10.08
CA ASN A 241 0.81 -1.13 -11.10
C ASN A 241 0.98 -2.52 -11.73
N GLY A 242 1.06 -2.56 -13.07
CA GLY A 242 1.20 -3.81 -13.82
C GLY A 242 2.57 -4.46 -13.73
N ASN A 243 3.61 -3.64 -13.89
CA ASN A 243 5.00 -4.05 -14.05
C ASN A 243 5.89 -3.30 -13.09
N LYS A 244 6.56 -3.96 -12.14
CA LYS A 244 7.23 -3.20 -11.08
C LYS A 244 8.51 -2.51 -11.52
N GLU A 245 9.03 -2.73 -12.72
CA GLU A 245 10.06 -1.88 -13.31
C GLU A 245 9.62 -0.41 -13.49
N PHE A 246 8.34 -0.08 -13.25
CA PHE A 246 7.81 1.27 -13.15
C PHE A 246 7.78 1.83 -11.70
N LEU A 247 8.30 1.09 -10.70
CA LEU A 247 8.17 1.43 -9.27
C LEU A 247 9.55 1.61 -8.59
N PRO A 248 10.14 2.82 -8.64
CA PRO A 248 11.35 3.14 -7.90
C PRO A 248 11.17 2.88 -6.39
N HIS A 249 12.02 2.03 -5.81
CA HIS A 249 12.00 1.72 -4.37
C HIS A 249 13.18 2.29 -3.58
N HIS A 250 14.29 2.58 -4.25
CA HIS A 250 15.44 3.28 -3.69
C HIS A 250 16.31 3.77 -4.86
N ARG A 251 17.34 4.53 -4.54
CA ARG A 251 18.45 4.91 -5.40
C ARG A 251 19.70 4.15 -4.95
N LEU A 252 20.40 3.56 -5.92
CA LEU A 252 21.65 2.83 -5.75
C LEU A 252 22.63 3.62 -4.88
N GLY A 253 23.26 2.93 -3.92
CA GLY A 253 24.28 3.48 -3.03
C GLY A 253 23.73 4.07 -1.73
N GLY A 254 24.64 4.36 -0.81
CA GLY A 254 24.29 4.97 0.48
C GLY A 254 23.98 6.46 0.36
N LYS A 255 23.40 7.03 1.42
CA LYS A 255 23.10 8.48 1.50
C LYS A 255 24.32 9.36 1.24
N GLY A 256 25.51 8.93 1.65
CA GLY A 256 26.75 9.68 1.40
C GLY A 256 27.20 9.69 -0.07
N ASP A 257 26.67 8.77 -0.90
CA ASP A 257 27.01 8.62 -2.31
C ASP A 257 25.90 9.13 -3.25
N GLY A 258 24.94 9.90 -2.71
CA GLY A 258 23.77 10.40 -3.42
C GLY A 258 22.65 9.36 -3.64
N GLY A 259 22.80 8.15 -3.08
CA GLY A 259 21.73 7.15 -3.04
C GLY A 259 20.86 7.28 -1.80
N ASP A 260 19.98 6.31 -1.56
CA ASP A 260 19.19 6.21 -0.32
C ASP A 260 18.97 4.75 0.10
N CYS A 261 19.82 3.84 -0.39
CA CYS A 261 19.70 2.41 -0.13
C CYS A 261 20.01 2.06 1.34
N TYR A 262 20.93 2.81 1.97
CA TYR A 262 21.35 2.67 3.37
C TYR A 262 22.01 3.96 3.91
N PRO A 263 22.18 4.10 5.25
CA PRO A 263 22.90 5.22 5.84
C PRO A 263 24.38 5.25 5.46
N GLY A 264 24.95 6.45 5.31
CA GLY A 264 26.40 6.67 5.13
C GLY A 264 26.93 6.17 3.79
N GLN A 265 28.17 5.65 3.81
CA GLN A 265 28.87 5.05 2.69
C GLN A 265 29.34 3.65 3.07
N SER A 266 29.33 2.70 2.13
CA SER A 266 29.92 1.38 2.36
C SER A 266 30.38 0.75 1.04
N VAL A 267 31.67 0.44 0.97
CA VAL A 267 32.27 -0.24 -0.18
C VAL A 267 31.71 -1.66 -0.33
N LEU A 268 31.58 -2.42 0.77
CA LEU A 268 31.06 -3.78 0.73
C LEU A 268 29.61 -3.83 0.24
N LYS A 269 28.78 -2.90 0.71
CA LYS A 269 27.39 -2.79 0.25
C LYS A 269 27.32 -2.35 -1.20
N SER A 270 28.10 -1.36 -1.62
CA SER A 270 28.16 -0.92 -3.02
C SER A 270 28.55 -2.07 -3.95
N MET A 271 29.53 -2.90 -3.57
CA MET A 271 29.89 -4.10 -4.32
C MET A 271 28.76 -5.14 -4.34
N ALA A 272 28.06 -5.33 -3.22
CA ALA A 272 26.94 -6.25 -3.10
C ALA A 272 25.75 -5.83 -3.97
N GLU A 273 25.43 -4.53 -4.00
CA GLU A 273 24.41 -3.93 -4.86
C GLU A 273 24.76 -4.13 -6.34
N ARG A 274 26.01 -3.88 -6.75
CA ARG A 274 26.44 -4.14 -8.14
C ARG A 274 26.28 -5.60 -8.53
N CYS A 275 26.68 -6.53 -7.66
CA CYS A 275 26.44 -7.96 -7.89
C CYS A 275 24.94 -8.28 -7.99
N PHE A 276 24.11 -7.58 -7.21
CA PHE A 276 22.67 -7.76 -7.23
C PHE A 276 22.03 -7.22 -8.52
N ASP A 277 22.47 -6.06 -9.01
CA ASP A 277 22.09 -5.52 -10.33
C ASP A 277 22.44 -6.50 -11.45
N GLU A 278 23.65 -7.06 -11.46
CA GLU A 278 24.04 -8.10 -12.43
C GLU A 278 23.16 -9.35 -12.34
N ALA A 279 22.76 -9.76 -11.12
CA ALA A 279 21.84 -10.88 -10.95
C ALA A 279 20.46 -10.59 -11.54
N ASN A 280 19.96 -9.36 -11.38
CA ASN A 280 18.67 -8.92 -11.89
C ASN A 280 18.65 -8.82 -13.44
N ARG A 281 19.75 -8.44 -14.09
CA ARG A 281 19.86 -8.39 -15.56
C ARG A 281 19.74 -9.76 -16.23
N VAL A 282 20.10 -10.82 -15.51
CA VAL A 282 20.23 -12.18 -16.07
C VAL A 282 19.37 -13.22 -15.35
N ILE A 283 18.24 -12.80 -14.77
CA ILE A 283 17.25 -13.68 -14.12
C ILE A 283 16.89 -14.88 -15.01
N GLY A 284 16.77 -16.06 -14.42
CA GLY A 284 16.49 -17.31 -15.14
C GLY A 284 17.73 -17.98 -15.78
N THR A 285 18.93 -17.41 -15.62
CA THR A 285 20.18 -18.03 -16.09
C THR A 285 21.03 -18.59 -14.95
N GLN A 286 21.95 -19.50 -15.26
CA GLN A 286 22.95 -19.97 -14.28
C GLN A 286 23.86 -18.84 -13.76
N GLN A 287 24.02 -17.76 -14.51
CA GLN A 287 24.81 -16.61 -14.09
C GLN A 287 24.14 -15.86 -12.93
N CYS A 288 22.80 -15.78 -12.93
CA CYS A 288 22.01 -15.14 -11.87
C CYS A 288 22.39 -15.71 -10.50
N GLN A 289 22.41 -17.04 -10.38
CA GLN A 289 22.76 -17.72 -9.14
C GLN A 289 24.20 -17.45 -8.69
N ARG A 290 25.14 -17.29 -9.62
CA ARG A 290 26.53 -16.93 -9.30
C ARG A 290 26.61 -15.52 -8.72
N TRP A 291 25.90 -14.56 -9.33
CA TRP A 291 25.84 -13.18 -8.86
C TRP A 291 25.12 -13.04 -7.52
N LEU A 292 23.99 -13.73 -7.31
CA LEU A 292 23.29 -13.78 -6.02
C LEU A 292 24.18 -14.35 -4.91
N LYS A 293 24.91 -15.45 -5.18
CA LYS A 293 25.86 -16.02 -4.22
C LYS A 293 26.98 -15.05 -3.86
N ARG A 294 27.50 -14.28 -4.84
CA ARG A 294 28.51 -13.24 -4.60
C ARG A 294 27.96 -12.11 -3.74
N SER A 295 26.80 -11.56 -4.10
CA SER A 295 26.12 -10.53 -3.31
C SER A 295 25.86 -11.02 -1.88
N GLY A 296 25.31 -12.21 -1.71
CA GLY A 296 25.05 -12.81 -0.40
C GLY A 296 26.31 -13.01 0.44
N ARG A 297 27.46 -13.36 -0.14
CA ARG A 297 28.74 -13.43 0.58
C ARG A 297 29.18 -12.06 1.09
N LEU A 298 29.08 -11.02 0.26
CA LEU A 298 29.42 -9.64 0.64
C LEU A 298 28.52 -9.12 1.76
N ILE A 299 27.21 -9.39 1.67
CA ILE A 299 26.23 -9.07 2.72
C ILE A 299 26.54 -9.81 4.03
N ARG A 300 26.92 -11.09 3.97
CA ARG A 300 27.35 -11.83 5.18
C ARG A 300 28.58 -11.22 5.82
N ILE A 301 29.59 -10.85 5.04
CA ILE A 301 30.78 -10.17 5.56
C ILE A 301 30.39 -8.82 6.18
N GLN A 302 29.55 -8.03 5.50
CA GLN A 302 29.04 -6.76 6.01
C GLN A 302 28.29 -6.93 7.34
N SER A 303 27.55 -8.03 7.52
CA SER A 303 26.80 -8.29 8.76
C SER A 303 27.69 -8.49 10.00
N LEU A 304 28.97 -8.83 9.82
CA LEU A 304 29.94 -8.95 10.93
C LEU A 304 30.40 -7.58 11.46
N VAL A 305 30.26 -6.53 10.66
CA VAL A 305 30.77 -5.18 10.98
C VAL A 305 29.67 -4.12 11.06
N GLY A 306 28.42 -4.47 10.71
CA GLY A 306 27.29 -3.55 10.81
C GLY A 306 26.03 -4.04 10.08
N ASN A 307 25.04 -3.16 9.95
CA ASN A 307 23.76 -3.48 9.32
C ASN A 307 23.94 -3.92 7.85
N PRO A 308 23.43 -5.09 7.42
CA PRO A 308 23.55 -5.60 6.05
C PRO A 308 22.48 -5.09 5.05
N GLU A 309 21.57 -4.20 5.44
CA GLU A 309 20.48 -3.68 4.58
C GLU A 309 21.01 -3.00 3.30
N ILE A 310 20.43 -3.38 2.14
CA ILE A 310 20.75 -2.90 0.78
C ILE A 310 19.51 -2.83 -0.15
N GLU A 311 18.31 -2.67 0.41
CA GLU A 311 17.07 -2.54 -0.36
C GLU A 311 16.29 -1.25 -0.03
N GLY A 312 16.91 -0.30 0.69
CA GLY A 312 16.26 0.93 1.13
C GLY A 312 15.35 0.75 2.35
N GLY A 313 15.61 -0.27 3.18
CA GLY A 313 14.81 -0.61 4.37
C GLY A 313 15.09 0.25 5.61
N TRP A 314 15.08 1.58 5.50
CA TRP A 314 15.40 2.48 6.62
C TRP A 314 14.71 3.85 6.50
N HIS A 315 14.65 4.59 7.61
CA HIS A 315 13.96 5.89 7.71
C HIS A 315 14.50 6.99 6.79
N GLY A 316 15.71 6.83 6.25
CA GLY A 316 16.31 7.78 5.29
C GLY A 316 16.02 7.48 3.82
N ASN A 317 15.19 6.49 3.51
CA ASN A 317 14.70 6.26 2.15
C ASN A 317 13.89 7.48 1.67
N ASP A 318 14.33 8.09 0.58
CA ASP A 318 13.76 9.31 0.01
C ASP A 318 13.28 9.04 -1.43
N THR A 319 12.87 7.81 -1.73
CA THR A 319 12.36 7.38 -3.04
C THR A 319 10.94 6.83 -2.93
N VAL A 320 10.71 5.90 -1.99
CA VAL A 320 9.43 5.17 -1.89
C VAL A 320 8.24 6.07 -1.63
N TRP A 321 8.40 7.09 -0.79
CA TRP A 321 7.28 7.97 -0.48
C TRP A 321 6.90 8.83 -1.70
N ARG A 322 7.87 9.29 -2.49
CA ARG A 322 7.67 10.09 -3.71
C ARG A 322 6.88 9.30 -4.73
N MET A 323 7.35 8.08 -5.05
CA MET A 323 6.63 7.15 -5.93
C MET A 323 5.23 6.84 -5.39
N THR A 324 5.07 6.66 -4.08
CA THR A 324 3.75 6.37 -3.48
C THR A 324 2.79 7.52 -3.72
N LEU A 325 3.23 8.76 -3.49
CA LEU A 325 2.40 9.93 -3.69
C LEU A 325 2.13 10.21 -5.17
N ASP A 326 3.11 10.03 -6.06
CA ASP A 326 2.89 10.11 -7.51
C ASP A 326 1.80 9.15 -7.98
N LEU A 327 1.78 7.92 -7.49
CA LEU A 327 0.72 6.96 -7.80
C LEU A 327 -0.65 7.39 -7.28
N ASN A 328 -0.72 8.04 -6.12
CA ASN A 328 -1.97 8.62 -5.61
C ASN A 328 -2.42 9.83 -6.46
N ARG A 329 -1.48 10.59 -7.03
CA ARG A 329 -1.75 11.71 -7.95
C ARG A 329 -2.21 11.23 -9.33
N LEU A 330 -1.71 10.08 -9.79
CA LEU A 330 -2.13 9.42 -11.02
C LEU A 330 -3.49 8.74 -10.87
N LEU A 331 -3.74 8.07 -9.73
CA LEU A 331 -5.10 7.92 -9.22
C LEU A 331 -5.72 9.33 -9.06
N LEU A 332 -6.93 9.65 -8.61
CA LEU A 332 -7.41 11.07 -8.55
C LEU A 332 -7.44 11.91 -9.86
N TYR A 333 -6.34 12.23 -10.54
CA TYR A 333 -6.25 13.15 -11.70
C TYR A 333 -6.05 12.47 -13.05
N GLY A 334 -5.53 11.25 -13.11
CA GLY A 334 -5.33 10.53 -14.37
C GLY A 334 -6.65 10.16 -15.04
N ARG A 335 -6.71 10.32 -16.36
CA ARG A 335 -7.85 9.97 -17.23
C ARG A 335 -7.67 8.59 -17.86
N ALA A 336 -8.76 8.02 -18.36
CA ALA A 336 -8.78 6.71 -19.02
C ALA A 336 -8.00 6.66 -20.36
N ASP A 337 -7.53 7.80 -20.87
CA ASP A 337 -6.68 7.90 -22.07
C ASP A 337 -5.18 8.00 -21.76
N GLY A 338 -4.78 7.93 -20.48
CA GLY A 338 -3.39 8.06 -20.04
C GLY A 338 -2.91 9.51 -19.84
N THR A 339 -3.80 10.51 -19.98
CA THR A 339 -3.48 11.93 -19.74
C THR A 339 -3.81 12.37 -18.31
N MET A 340 -3.28 13.52 -17.90
CA MET A 340 -3.54 14.13 -16.59
C MET A 340 -4.56 15.27 -16.69
N SER A 341 -5.50 15.30 -15.74
CA SER A 341 -6.42 16.42 -15.55
C SER A 341 -5.83 17.49 -14.64
N ASP A 342 -6.17 18.76 -14.88
CA ASP A 342 -5.80 19.85 -13.98
C ASP A 342 -6.67 19.87 -12.71
N THR A 343 -7.82 19.20 -12.73
CA THR A 343 -8.69 18.97 -11.56
C THR A 343 -8.84 17.48 -11.28
N ALA A 344 -9.00 17.10 -10.01
CA ALA A 344 -9.25 15.71 -9.65
C ALA A 344 -10.56 15.23 -10.29
N VAL A 345 -10.51 14.12 -11.01
CA VAL A 345 -11.63 13.52 -11.76
C VAL A 345 -12.24 12.32 -11.05
N ARG A 346 -11.68 11.94 -9.90
CA ARG A 346 -12.08 10.70 -9.21
C ARG A 346 -11.91 10.82 -7.71
N ARG A 347 -12.76 10.10 -6.98
CA ARG A 347 -12.74 10.03 -5.51
C ARG A 347 -12.38 8.62 -5.06
N VAL A 348 -11.71 8.54 -3.92
CA VAL A 348 -11.25 7.28 -3.33
C VAL A 348 -11.66 7.25 -1.87
N TYR A 349 -12.53 6.32 -1.51
CA TYR A 349 -12.93 6.09 -0.13
C TYR A 349 -12.13 4.93 0.43
N SER A 350 -11.68 5.01 1.68
CA SER A 350 -10.82 4.00 2.28
C SER A 350 -11.48 3.36 3.51
N PHE A 351 -11.62 2.04 3.52
CA PHE A 351 -11.88 1.27 4.75
C PHE A 351 -10.58 0.59 5.20
N THR A 352 -9.94 1.13 6.23
CA THR A 352 -8.68 0.57 6.72
C THR A 352 -8.95 -0.56 7.71
N ASP A 353 -8.53 -1.76 7.32
CA ASP A 353 -8.48 -2.94 8.18
C ASP A 353 -7.33 -2.80 9.18
N ALA A 354 -7.70 -2.55 10.43
CA ALA A 354 -6.82 -2.50 11.59
C ALA A 354 -7.37 -3.38 12.73
N VAL A 355 -8.16 -4.41 12.39
CA VAL A 355 -8.72 -5.34 13.40
C VAL A 355 -7.56 -6.15 14.00
N ILE A 356 -6.83 -6.83 13.12
CA ILE A 356 -5.50 -7.38 13.40
C ILE A 356 -4.53 -6.63 12.50
N ALA A 357 -3.82 -5.66 13.08
CA ALA A 357 -2.80 -4.87 12.41
C ALA A 357 -1.43 -5.58 12.47
N GLY A 358 -0.40 -5.04 11.81
CA GLY A 358 0.94 -5.64 11.77
C GLY A 358 2.06 -4.74 12.28
N GLU A 359 2.91 -5.23 13.18
CA GLU A 359 4.14 -4.54 13.61
C GLU A 359 5.42 -5.27 13.14
N GLY A 360 6.59 -4.66 13.31
CA GLY A 360 7.88 -5.26 12.99
C GLY A 360 8.20 -5.27 11.49
N GLU A 361 8.70 -6.41 10.99
CA GLU A 361 9.34 -6.55 9.67
C GLU A 361 8.34 -6.70 8.51
N GLY A 362 7.41 -5.76 8.40
CA GLY A 362 6.53 -5.64 7.24
C GLY A 362 7.29 -5.16 5.98
N PRO A 363 6.76 -5.41 4.77
CA PRO A 363 5.42 -5.95 4.52
C PRO A 363 5.36 -7.48 4.47
N LEU A 364 6.47 -8.21 4.64
CA LEU A 364 6.53 -9.67 4.40
C LEU A 364 6.54 -10.52 5.67
N ALA A 365 7.01 -9.97 6.79
CA ALA A 365 7.07 -10.64 8.09
C ALA A 365 6.46 -9.79 9.23
N PRO A 366 5.29 -9.16 9.07
CA PRO A 366 4.65 -8.46 10.18
C PRO A 366 4.25 -9.45 11.29
N ARG A 367 4.25 -8.98 12.53
CA ARG A 367 3.70 -9.68 13.69
C ARG A 367 2.33 -9.09 14.04
N PRO A 368 1.34 -9.90 14.43
CA PRO A 368 -0.01 -9.42 14.68
C PRO A 368 -0.07 -8.51 15.90
N VAL A 369 -0.78 -7.40 15.76
CA VAL A 369 -1.23 -6.52 16.85
C VAL A 369 -2.74 -6.45 16.78
N THR A 370 -3.44 -6.98 17.77
CA THR A 370 -4.89 -6.75 17.86
C THR A 370 -5.12 -5.30 18.24
N LEU A 371 -5.45 -4.47 17.27
CA LEU A 371 -5.87 -3.10 17.51
C LEU A 371 -7.40 -3.01 17.59
N GLY A 372 -8.13 -3.90 16.90
CA GLY A 372 -9.58 -4.02 17.01
C GLY A 372 -10.34 -2.87 16.35
N VAL A 373 -9.69 -2.17 15.40
CA VAL A 373 -10.23 -0.98 14.75
C VAL A 373 -10.57 -1.24 13.29
N LEU A 374 -11.74 -0.79 12.86
CA LEU A 374 -12.05 -0.56 11.46
C LEU A 374 -12.26 0.96 11.29
N SER A 375 -11.70 1.55 10.24
CA SER A 375 -11.87 2.98 9.99
C SER A 375 -12.35 3.24 8.58
N PHE A 376 -13.03 4.37 8.39
CA PHE A 376 -13.52 4.85 7.12
C PHE A 376 -13.10 6.31 6.91
N ALA A 377 -12.62 6.64 5.71
CA ALA A 377 -12.19 7.99 5.35
C ALA A 377 -12.43 8.30 3.87
N ALA A 378 -12.74 9.56 3.56
CA ALA A 378 -12.84 10.08 2.18
C ALA A 378 -11.50 10.58 1.62
N SER A 379 -10.45 10.62 2.44
CA SER A 379 -9.10 11.02 2.06
C SER A 379 -8.07 10.03 2.60
N SER A 380 -7.23 9.49 1.70
CA SER A 380 -6.16 8.58 2.08
C SER A 380 -5.07 9.23 2.95
N ALA A 381 -4.85 10.54 2.80
CA ALA A 381 -3.89 11.28 3.63
C ALA A 381 -4.34 11.32 5.10
N PHE A 382 -5.62 11.65 5.34
CA PHE A 382 -6.18 11.65 6.70
C PHE A 382 -6.33 10.24 7.27
N ALA A 383 -6.69 9.25 6.45
CA ALA A 383 -6.71 7.85 6.86
C ALA A 383 -5.36 7.40 7.46
N ASP A 384 -4.26 7.74 6.77
CA ASP A 384 -2.92 7.35 7.20
C ASP A 384 -2.38 8.21 8.36
N LEU A 385 -2.79 9.48 8.48
CA LEU A 385 -2.50 10.30 9.66
C LEU A 385 -3.10 9.68 10.93
N VAL A 386 -4.38 9.29 10.86
CA VAL A 386 -5.06 8.64 11.99
C VAL A 386 -4.48 7.24 12.22
N GLY A 387 -4.20 6.48 11.17
CA GLY A 387 -3.53 5.18 11.25
C GLY A 387 -2.17 5.26 11.97
N ALA A 388 -1.31 6.21 11.59
CA ALA A 388 -0.03 6.46 12.25
C ALA A 388 -0.21 6.80 13.73
N SER A 389 -1.21 7.63 14.05
CA SER A 389 -1.53 8.01 15.42
C SER A 389 -1.98 6.81 16.25
N LEU A 390 -2.84 5.93 15.71
CA LEU A 390 -3.27 4.69 16.37
C LEU A 390 -2.10 3.70 16.60
N MET A 391 -1.06 3.73 15.76
CA MET A 391 0.18 2.95 15.95
C MET A 391 1.14 3.57 16.98
N GLN A 392 0.80 4.73 17.56
CA GLN A 392 1.67 5.58 18.37
C GLN A 392 2.91 6.09 17.63
N PHE A 393 2.79 6.28 16.32
CA PHE A 393 3.80 6.96 15.51
C PHE A 393 3.45 8.45 15.35
N ASP A 394 4.49 9.27 15.21
CA ASP A 394 4.37 10.65 14.78
C ASP A 394 4.31 10.67 13.25
N TRP A 395 3.12 10.97 12.73
CA TRP A 395 2.86 11.03 11.30
C TRP A 395 3.78 12.02 10.57
N ARG A 396 4.30 13.04 11.26
CA ARG A 396 5.24 14.03 10.70
C ARG A 396 6.60 13.42 10.38
N LYS A 397 6.96 12.32 11.05
CA LYS A 397 8.21 11.58 10.83
C LYS A 397 8.08 10.52 9.73
N ILE A 398 6.87 10.28 9.19
CA ILE A 398 6.60 9.34 8.10
C ILE A 398 6.43 10.15 6.80
N PRO A 399 7.44 10.19 5.90
CA PRO A 399 7.42 11.10 4.75
C PRO A 399 6.20 10.93 3.85
N ALA A 400 5.74 9.70 3.62
CA ALA A 400 4.54 9.47 2.81
C ALA A 400 3.29 10.14 3.38
N VAL A 401 3.15 10.20 4.72
CA VAL A 401 2.00 10.84 5.37
C VAL A 401 2.21 12.35 5.47
N ARG A 402 3.40 12.78 5.90
CA ARG A 402 3.73 14.21 6.01
C ARG A 402 3.55 14.94 4.68
N GLU A 403 4.15 14.42 3.63
CA GLU A 403 4.19 15.07 2.32
C GLU A 403 2.87 14.95 1.54
N ALA A 404 1.94 14.09 1.98
CA ALA A 404 0.60 14.01 1.37
C ALA A 404 -0.21 15.31 1.55
N PHE A 405 0.14 16.13 2.54
CA PHE A 405 -0.41 17.46 2.78
C PHE A 405 0.44 18.59 2.15
N GLY A 406 1.42 18.24 1.31
CA GLY A 406 2.30 19.20 0.65
C GLY A 406 1.63 19.96 -0.49
N HIS A 407 2.29 21.02 -0.97
CA HIS A 407 1.82 21.85 -2.06
C HIS A 407 2.55 21.48 -3.37
N PHE A 408 1.82 20.88 -4.31
CA PHE A 408 2.30 20.52 -5.65
C PHE A 408 1.13 20.58 -6.64
N ARG A 409 1.42 20.54 -7.95
CA ARG A 409 0.44 20.75 -9.04
C ARG A 409 -0.83 19.89 -8.92
N TYR A 410 -0.70 18.65 -8.46
CA TYR A 410 -1.81 17.71 -8.29
C TYR A 410 -1.95 17.32 -6.81
N PRO A 411 -2.53 18.16 -5.93
CA PRO A 411 -2.58 17.90 -4.49
C PRO A 411 -3.49 16.70 -4.16
N LEU A 412 -3.13 15.92 -3.13
CA LEU A 412 -3.96 14.80 -2.65
C LEU A 412 -5.14 15.28 -1.79
N THR A 413 -4.99 16.45 -1.16
CA THR A 413 -6.00 17.09 -0.33
C THR A 413 -5.74 18.59 -0.33
N GLY A 414 -6.80 19.40 -0.27
CA GLY A 414 -6.71 20.84 -0.07
C GLY A 414 -6.80 21.27 1.40
N LEU A 415 -6.94 20.31 2.32
CA LEU A 415 -7.16 20.58 3.74
C LEU A 415 -5.86 20.48 4.56
N SER A 416 -5.75 21.31 5.59
CA SER A 416 -4.65 21.24 6.56
C SER A 416 -4.79 20.00 7.47
N PRO A 417 -3.68 19.33 7.84
CA PRO A 417 -3.70 18.23 8.81
C PRO A 417 -4.25 18.65 10.18
N ASP A 418 -4.16 19.92 10.57
CA ASP A 418 -4.68 20.44 11.86
C ASP A 418 -6.22 20.39 11.94
N GLY A 419 -6.87 20.35 10.79
CA GLY A 419 -8.32 20.16 10.66
C GLY A 419 -8.77 18.73 10.89
N CYS A 420 -7.86 17.76 11.06
CA CYS A 420 -8.24 16.36 11.19
C CYS A 420 -9.10 16.13 12.44
N ARG A 421 -10.22 15.42 12.27
CA ARG A 421 -11.06 14.96 13.39
C ARG A 421 -11.36 13.48 13.23
N VAL A 422 -11.31 12.76 14.35
CA VAL A 422 -11.72 11.38 14.46
C VAL A 422 -13.15 11.33 15.02
N ILE A 423 -14.02 10.55 14.39
CA ILE A 423 -15.39 10.31 14.85
C ILE A 423 -15.49 8.87 15.35
N CYS A 424 -15.94 8.67 16.58
CA CYS A 424 -16.17 7.35 17.15
C CYS A 424 -17.50 7.34 17.92
N ASN A 425 -18.47 6.56 17.46
CA ASN A 425 -19.82 6.49 18.04
C ASN A 425 -20.45 7.89 18.23
N GLY A 426 -20.37 8.73 17.20
CA GLY A 426 -20.83 10.13 17.21
C GLY A 426 -19.97 11.13 17.99
N GLU A 427 -18.98 10.69 18.78
CA GLU A 427 -18.05 11.55 19.51
C GLU A 427 -16.93 12.04 18.57
N LYS A 428 -16.71 13.36 18.51
CA LYS A 428 -15.59 13.97 17.76
C LYS A 428 -14.40 14.18 18.68
N MET A 429 -13.22 13.75 18.25
CA MET A 429 -11.96 13.89 18.98
C MET A 429 -10.79 14.17 18.05
N SER A 430 -9.66 14.60 18.61
CA SER A 430 -8.39 14.72 17.90
C SER A 430 -7.77 13.34 17.60
N PRO A 431 -6.87 13.23 16.60
CA PRO A 431 -6.08 12.02 16.40
C PRO A 431 -5.29 11.58 17.63
N GLU A 432 -4.81 12.53 18.43
CA GLU A 432 -4.08 12.30 19.69
C GLU A 432 -4.97 11.65 20.76
N GLU A 433 -6.20 12.14 20.93
CA GLU A 433 -7.17 11.57 21.87
C GLU A 433 -7.61 10.17 21.43
N ALA A 434 -7.86 9.99 20.12
CA ALA A 434 -8.17 8.67 19.56
C ALA A 434 -7.00 7.69 19.76
N ALA A 435 -5.76 8.13 19.54
CA ALA A 435 -4.56 7.33 19.79
C ALA A 435 -4.44 6.93 21.27
N LYS A 436 -4.70 7.85 22.20
CA LYS A 436 -4.66 7.56 23.64
C LYS A 436 -5.73 6.54 24.05
N ARG A 437 -6.92 6.60 23.46
CA ARG A 437 -8.07 5.75 23.83
C ARG A 437 -8.06 4.38 23.14
N PHE A 438 -7.69 4.34 21.86
CA PHE A 438 -7.84 3.17 21.01
C PHE A 438 -6.51 2.68 20.40
N GLY A 439 -5.45 3.48 20.46
CA GLY A 439 -4.16 3.15 19.89
C GLY A 439 -3.36 2.14 20.71
N LYS A 440 -2.35 1.54 20.08
CA LYS A 440 -1.35 0.68 20.73
C LYS A 440 0.03 1.07 20.21
N ALA A 441 1.05 0.96 21.06
CA ALA A 441 2.43 1.21 20.64
C ALA A 441 2.95 0.04 19.79
N PHE A 442 3.20 0.28 18.52
CA PHE A 442 3.72 -0.73 17.60
C PHE A 442 5.25 -0.72 17.63
N LEU A 443 5.85 -1.90 17.49
CA LEU A 443 7.27 -2.00 17.19
C LEU A 443 7.51 -1.64 15.72
N ALA A 444 8.17 -0.52 15.44
CA ALA A 444 8.60 -0.21 14.08
C ALA A 444 9.59 -1.28 13.55
N SER A 445 9.65 -1.42 12.22
CA SER A 445 10.69 -2.24 11.55
C SER A 445 12.08 -1.75 11.93
N ALA A 446 13.08 -2.63 11.91
CA ALA A 446 14.42 -2.37 12.41
C ALA A 446 15.05 -1.05 11.92
N GLY A 447 14.92 -0.73 10.62
CA GLY A 447 15.47 0.51 10.04
C GLY A 447 14.72 1.81 10.37
N TRP A 448 13.57 1.71 11.05
CA TRP A 448 12.71 2.84 11.44
C TRP A 448 12.59 2.99 12.96
N ARG A 449 13.05 2.01 13.73
CA ARG A 449 12.96 1.99 15.18
C ARG A 449 13.68 3.19 15.81
N GLY A 450 12.99 3.90 16.68
CA GLY A 450 13.48 5.12 17.34
C GLY A 450 13.43 6.38 16.47
N HIS A 451 12.86 6.31 15.27
CA HIS A 451 12.81 7.43 14.33
C HIS A 451 11.39 7.92 14.01
N ILE A 452 10.36 7.12 14.27
CA ILE A 452 8.96 7.50 13.93
C ILE A 452 8.02 7.46 15.12
N GLU A 453 8.42 6.86 16.23
CA GLU A 453 7.63 6.76 17.44
C GLU A 453 7.40 8.15 18.07
N ARG A 454 6.26 8.32 18.75
CA ARG A 454 5.94 9.54 19.50
C ARG A 454 6.83 9.63 20.75
N GLU A 455 7.21 10.84 21.13
CA GLU A 455 7.98 11.04 22.37
C GLU A 455 7.13 10.60 23.58
N GLY A 456 7.72 9.81 24.47
CA GLY A 456 7.02 9.22 25.62
C GLY A 456 6.22 7.96 25.34
N SER A 457 6.20 7.41 24.11
CA SER A 457 5.61 6.11 23.80
C SER A 457 6.58 4.93 23.94
N GLY A 458 7.83 5.21 24.32
CA GLY A 458 8.81 4.19 24.70
C GLY A 458 8.48 3.63 26.08
N LYS A 459 8.41 2.30 26.18
CA LYS A 459 8.25 1.58 27.45
C LYS A 459 9.27 1.99 28.49
#